data_AF-A0A7X3GHI6-F1
#
_entry.id   AF-A0A7X3GHI6-F1
#
_cell.length_a   1.000
_cell.length_b   1.000
_cell.length_c   1.000
_cell.angle_alpha   90.00
_cell.angle_beta   90.00
_cell.angle_gamma   90.00
#
_symmetry.space_group_name_H-M   'P 1'
#
loop_
_entity.id
_entity.type
_entity.pdbx_description
1 polymer ?
#
loop_
_entity_poly.entity_id
_entity_poly.type
_entity_poly.pdbx_seq_one_letter_code
_entity_poly.pdbx_strand_id
1 'polypeptide(L)'
;MKQSKEKERGEAMRQPRMKPAVASSGRSVRSLRRPLRAVVPTEGARRKRKAAAVVPAKRRRKARRRSSKGTQAGLRLQPVPAAEPMFADAVKPLAATQPAPAPRPIGENGVEDPFEDAVYAAGEQWLEKAIPANALLPDIELRDVIAAGVEKLLPTAIPLLDTEAVYHELETAIRDSVPCSVIRIGDGELMALAQDVIYPTGTIMQEAPYLPYAGVTPPDLAARDLLARAVSSAHIVGVPLSRRKYFQPLLFPVLREHGIPVRQLRMTSSTINYSLFQAGLLQPLIRGKRLLLIGNTCPSLANVLNGAGYTVSGVIAPVRGFADIERVMAEAQAAQFDLALVAAGIPATVIAWRIAEELGKVALDFGHMADAIVKGQIQLSP
;
A
#
# COMPACT_ATOMS: atom_id res chain seq x y z
N MET A 1 -15.21 70.02 -18.54
CA MET A 1 -16.28 71.05 -18.42
C MET A 1 -17.50 70.55 -19.19
N LYS A 2 -18.67 70.48 -18.51
CA LYS A 2 -20.07 70.44 -18.99
C LYS A 2 -20.39 69.62 -20.26
N GLN A 3 -21.04 68.46 -20.15
CA GLN A 3 -22.51 68.24 -20.08
C GLN A 3 -23.30 68.67 -21.32
N SER A 4 -23.91 67.68 -22.01
CA SER A 4 -25.33 67.67 -22.47
C SER A 4 -25.56 66.39 -23.30
N LYS A 5 -26.31 65.38 -22.83
CA LYS A 5 -27.77 65.25 -22.56
C LYS A 5 -28.59 64.80 -23.78
N GLU A 6 -29.28 63.66 -23.57
CA GLU A 6 -30.68 63.32 -23.94
C GLU A 6 -31.04 63.26 -25.45
N LYS A 7 -31.88 62.35 -25.98
CA LYS A 7 -33.00 61.54 -25.45
C LYS A 7 -33.36 60.45 -26.49
N GLU A 8 -33.50 59.18 -26.10
CA GLU A 8 -34.75 58.42 -25.86
C GLU A 8 -35.71 58.16 -27.05
N ARG A 9 -35.95 56.84 -27.29
CA ARG A 9 -37.24 56.10 -27.44
C ARG A 9 -37.00 54.91 -28.39
N GLY A 10 -37.34 53.65 -28.11
CA GLY A 10 -37.99 52.96 -26.99
C GLY A 10 -38.20 51.48 -27.37
N GLU A 11 -38.29 50.60 -26.35
CA GLU A 11 -38.99 49.29 -26.29
C GLU A 11 -38.61 48.14 -27.27
N ALA A 12 -38.54 46.84 -26.92
CA ALA A 12 -38.86 46.10 -25.71
C ALA A 12 -38.15 44.71 -25.68
N MET A 13 -37.77 44.35 -24.46
CA MET A 13 -37.54 43.04 -23.83
C MET A 13 -38.23 41.81 -24.47
N ARG A 14 -37.46 40.75 -24.84
CA ARG A 14 -37.98 39.36 -24.96
C ARG A 14 -36.89 38.27 -24.76
N GLN A 15 -37.03 37.51 -23.68
CA GLN A 15 -36.81 36.06 -23.57
C GLN A 15 -37.94 35.51 -22.66
N PRO A 16 -38.23 34.20 -22.58
CA PRO A 16 -37.88 33.05 -23.43
C PRO A 16 -39.16 32.30 -23.91
N ARG A 17 -39.02 31.30 -24.80
CA ARG A 17 -40.12 30.36 -25.11
C ARG A 17 -39.71 28.92 -24.81
N MET A 18 -40.22 28.41 -23.69
CA MET A 18 -40.47 27.00 -23.44
C MET A 18 -41.60 26.48 -24.35
N LYS A 19 -41.55 25.20 -24.69
CA LYS A 19 -42.66 24.41 -25.26
C LYS A 19 -42.77 23.05 -24.55
N PRO A 20 -43.96 22.41 -24.57
CA PRO A 20 -44.57 21.90 -23.35
C PRO A 20 -44.47 20.39 -23.16
N ALA A 21 -44.71 19.98 -21.91
CA ALA A 21 -45.02 18.63 -21.48
C ALA A 21 -46.42 18.19 -21.95
N VAL A 22 -46.56 16.91 -22.29
CA VAL A 22 -47.84 16.19 -22.42
C VAL A 22 -47.92 15.15 -21.30
N ALA A 23 -49.07 15.11 -20.65
CA ALA A 23 -49.34 14.33 -19.46
C ALA A 23 -50.01 12.97 -19.76
N SER A 24 -49.74 12.04 -18.83
CA SER A 24 -50.60 10.97 -18.28
C SER A 24 -51.14 9.85 -19.18
N SER A 25 -50.80 8.61 -18.82
CA SER A 25 -51.81 7.71 -18.22
C SER A 25 -51.13 6.56 -17.48
N GLY A 26 -51.56 6.34 -16.24
CA GLY A 26 -51.14 5.20 -15.44
C GLY A 26 -51.87 3.93 -15.85
N ARG A 27 -51.19 2.79 -15.73
CA ARG A 27 -51.83 1.49 -15.50
C ARG A 27 -50.90 0.58 -14.71
N SER A 28 -51.35 0.34 -13.47
CA SER A 28 -50.90 -0.73 -12.59
C SER A 28 -51.20 -2.09 -13.23
N VAL A 29 -50.19 -2.95 -13.34
CA VAL A 29 -50.39 -4.40 -13.48
C VAL A 29 -49.36 -5.12 -12.62
N ARG A 30 -49.87 -5.78 -11.57
CA ARG A 30 -49.21 -6.82 -10.78
C ARG A 30 -48.57 -7.86 -11.71
N SER A 31 -47.25 -8.04 -11.66
CA SER A 31 -46.64 -9.25 -12.19
C SER A 31 -46.45 -10.26 -11.06
N LEU A 32 -47.15 -11.38 -11.25
CA LEU A 32 -47.20 -12.54 -10.38
C LEU A 32 -45.85 -13.27 -10.37
N ARG A 33 -45.52 -13.73 -9.17
CA ARG A 33 -44.53 -14.77 -8.89
C ARG A 33 -44.67 -15.94 -9.88
N ARG A 34 -43.55 -16.33 -10.50
CA ARG A 34 -43.34 -17.67 -11.04
C ARG A 34 -42.02 -18.21 -10.50
N PRO A 35 -42.01 -19.29 -9.71
CA PRO A 35 -40.77 -19.96 -9.32
C PRO A 35 -40.27 -20.84 -10.48
N LEU A 36 -38.98 -20.70 -10.79
CA LEU A 36 -38.28 -21.60 -11.69
C LEU A 36 -38.11 -22.97 -11.03
N ARG A 37 -38.54 -24.00 -11.76
CA ARG A 37 -38.40 -25.42 -11.42
C ARG A 37 -36.93 -25.78 -11.23
N ALA A 38 -36.66 -26.48 -10.12
CA ALA A 38 -35.45 -27.25 -9.92
C ALA A 38 -35.35 -28.36 -10.98
N VAL A 39 -34.20 -28.43 -11.65
CA VAL A 39 -33.79 -29.58 -12.46
C VAL A 39 -32.71 -30.32 -11.69
N VAL A 40 -33.03 -31.53 -11.28
CA VAL A 40 -32.10 -32.53 -10.73
C VAL A 40 -31.37 -33.19 -11.90
N PRO A 41 -30.04 -33.34 -11.83
CA PRO A 41 -29.36 -34.40 -12.56
C PRO A 41 -28.94 -35.52 -11.60
N THR A 42 -29.32 -36.73 -11.98
CA THR A 42 -29.05 -38.03 -11.37
C THR A 42 -27.58 -38.43 -11.40
N GLU A 43 -27.19 -39.19 -10.38
CA GLU A 43 -25.90 -39.87 -10.20
C GLU A 43 -25.52 -40.81 -11.36
N GLY A 44 -24.20 -40.98 -11.56
CA GLY A 44 -23.67 -42.25 -12.06
C GLY A 44 -22.39 -42.16 -12.91
N ALA A 45 -21.22 -42.10 -12.27
CA ALA A 45 -20.00 -42.74 -12.82
C ALA A 45 -18.89 -42.86 -11.77
N ARG A 46 -18.74 -44.08 -11.24
CA ARG A 46 -17.58 -44.57 -10.49
C ARG A 46 -16.29 -44.41 -11.32
N ARG A 47 -15.22 -43.89 -10.71
CA ARG A 47 -13.86 -44.39 -10.94
C ARG A 47 -13.01 -44.34 -9.67
N LYS A 48 -12.36 -45.47 -9.42
CA LYS A 48 -11.61 -45.87 -8.22
C LYS A 48 -10.17 -45.32 -8.21
N ARG A 49 -9.57 -45.38 -7.00
CA ARG A 49 -8.13 -45.47 -6.63
C ARG A 49 -7.49 -44.13 -6.24
N LYS A 50 -6.71 -44.01 -5.16
CA LYS A 50 -6.18 -44.95 -4.15
C LYS A 50 -5.69 -44.12 -2.96
N ALA A 51 -5.95 -44.60 -1.74
CA ALA A 51 -5.28 -44.16 -0.53
C ALA A 51 -3.86 -44.76 -0.46
N ALA A 52 -2.91 -43.99 0.07
CA ALA A 52 -1.67 -44.52 0.65
C ALA A 52 -1.16 -43.53 1.72
N ALA A 53 -1.34 -43.91 2.98
CA ALA A 53 -0.60 -43.39 4.12
C ALA A 53 0.51 -44.39 4.44
N VAL A 54 1.79 -43.96 4.49
CA VAL A 54 2.85 -44.63 5.26
C VAL A 54 3.89 -43.58 5.69
N VAL A 55 4.03 -43.44 7.00
CA VAL A 55 5.12 -42.76 7.74
C VAL A 55 6.37 -43.64 7.72
N PRO A 56 7.58 -43.07 7.80
CA PRO A 56 8.46 -43.58 8.86
C PRO A 56 9.15 -42.46 9.66
N ALA A 57 9.34 -42.78 10.93
CA ALA A 57 9.86 -41.93 11.97
C ALA A 57 11.39 -41.99 12.11
N LYS A 58 11.93 -40.92 12.72
CA LYS A 58 13.12 -40.83 13.58
C LYS A 58 14.50 -41.13 12.96
N ARG A 59 15.32 -40.07 12.89
CA ARG A 59 16.73 -40.15 13.28
C ARG A 59 17.17 -38.93 14.10
N ARG A 60 17.27 -39.14 15.41
CA ARG A 60 17.97 -38.30 16.40
C ARG A 60 19.44 -38.16 16.01
N ARG A 61 19.98 -36.94 15.95
CA ARG A 61 21.42 -36.70 16.03
C ARG A 61 21.75 -35.96 17.33
N LYS A 62 22.59 -36.62 18.12
CA LYS A 62 23.13 -36.21 19.42
C LYS A 62 24.03 -34.97 19.25
N ALA A 63 23.77 -33.93 20.05
CA ALA A 63 24.74 -32.88 20.33
C ALA A 63 25.92 -33.48 21.11
N ARG A 64 27.13 -33.28 20.57
CA ARG A 64 28.38 -33.83 21.11
C ARG A 64 29.05 -32.71 21.92
N ARG A 65 29.06 -32.89 23.25
CA ARG A 65 29.91 -32.14 24.19
C ARG A 65 31.36 -32.20 23.71
N ARG A 66 32.02 -31.04 23.61
CA ARG A 66 33.49 -30.94 23.64
C ARG A 66 33.87 -29.97 24.76
N SER A 67 34.56 -30.55 25.72
CA SER A 67 35.29 -29.92 26.81
C SER A 67 36.58 -29.31 26.29
N SER A 68 36.92 -28.10 26.72
CA SER A 68 38.30 -27.61 26.76
C SER A 68 38.56 -26.93 28.10
N LYS A 69 39.33 -27.64 28.94
CA LYS A 69 40.31 -27.05 29.89
C LYS A 69 41.16 -26.05 29.08
N GLY A 70 41.55 -24.86 29.53
CA GLY A 70 41.87 -24.36 30.85
C GLY A 70 43.27 -23.76 30.76
N THR A 71 43.43 -22.48 31.05
CA THR A 71 44.71 -21.86 31.43
C THR A 71 44.43 -20.55 32.16
N GLN A 72 44.69 -20.57 33.46
CA GLN A 72 44.81 -19.41 34.33
C GLN A 72 46.16 -18.73 34.07
N ALA A 73 46.17 -17.41 34.04
CA ALA A 73 47.34 -16.59 34.31
C ALA A 73 46.90 -15.51 35.30
N GLY A 74 47.48 -15.55 36.50
CA GLY A 74 47.18 -14.63 37.60
C GLY A 74 48.03 -13.36 37.58
N LEU A 75 47.64 -12.40 38.41
CA LEU A 75 48.45 -11.31 38.98
C LEU A 75 47.59 -10.73 40.13
N ARG A 76 47.81 -11.16 41.37
CA ARG A 76 48.72 -10.61 42.41
C ARG A 76 48.19 -9.31 43.03
N LEU A 77 47.49 -9.48 44.16
CA LEU A 77 47.09 -8.43 45.10
C LEU A 77 48.30 -7.99 45.94
N GLN A 78 48.41 -6.69 46.23
CA GLN A 78 49.22 -6.15 47.32
C GLN A 78 48.29 -5.39 48.30
N PRO A 79 48.38 -5.62 49.62
CA PRO A 79 47.85 -4.71 50.66
C PRO A 79 48.88 -3.59 50.92
N VAL A 80 48.58 -2.41 51.49
CA VAL A 80 48.32 -2.03 52.90
C VAL A 80 48.06 -0.48 52.93
N PRO A 81 47.85 0.26 54.06
CA PRO A 81 47.15 0.03 55.33
C PRO A 81 46.08 1.14 55.64
N ALA A 82 45.32 0.93 56.72
CA ALA A 82 44.42 1.91 57.32
C ALA A 82 45.14 3.01 58.12
N ALA A 83 44.59 4.23 58.09
CA ALA A 83 44.79 5.26 59.10
C ALA A 83 43.54 6.17 59.16
N GLU A 84 42.92 6.26 60.35
CA GLU A 84 41.96 7.31 60.74
C GLU A 84 42.68 8.28 61.71
N PRO A 85 42.02 9.33 62.26
CA PRO A 85 41.31 10.45 61.63
C PRO A 85 41.76 11.79 62.25
N MET A 86 41.65 12.94 61.58
CA MET A 86 41.71 14.24 62.29
C MET A 86 40.96 15.38 61.58
N PHE A 87 40.10 16.01 62.38
CA PHE A 87 39.48 17.34 62.31
C PHE A 87 38.20 17.58 61.49
N ALA A 88 37.14 17.72 62.30
CA ALA A 88 35.90 18.43 62.12
C ALA A 88 36.03 19.79 61.42
N ASP A 89 35.06 20.11 60.55
CA ASP A 89 34.35 21.37 60.61
C ASP A 89 32.97 21.33 59.91
N ALA A 90 31.97 21.81 60.65
CA ALA A 90 30.67 22.37 60.29
C ALA A 90 29.84 21.77 59.12
N VAL A 91 28.80 21.01 59.49
CA VAL A 91 27.65 20.66 58.64
C VAL A 91 26.83 21.92 58.33
N LYS A 92 26.71 22.28 57.04
CA LYS A 92 25.60 23.09 56.50
C LYS A 92 24.53 22.15 55.93
N PRO A 93 23.23 22.45 56.05
CA PRO A 93 22.19 21.56 55.53
C PRO A 93 22.28 21.46 54.01
N LEU A 94 22.35 20.24 53.49
CA LEU A 94 22.28 19.94 52.07
C LEU A 94 20.88 20.33 51.58
N ALA A 95 20.82 21.34 50.70
CA ALA A 95 19.60 21.65 49.97
C ALA A 95 19.17 20.41 49.18
N ALA A 96 17.90 20.03 49.30
CA ALA A 96 17.31 18.94 48.54
C ALA A 96 17.53 19.20 47.04
N THR A 97 18.42 18.43 46.42
CA THR A 97 18.54 18.37 44.97
C THR A 97 17.25 17.79 44.43
N GLN A 98 16.48 18.62 43.71
CA GLN A 98 15.37 18.13 42.90
C GLN A 98 15.92 17.03 41.98
N PRO A 99 15.22 15.89 41.81
CA PRO A 99 15.63 14.90 40.84
C PRO A 99 15.67 15.55 39.45
N ALA A 100 16.75 15.29 38.71
CA ALA A 100 16.87 15.76 37.34
C ALA A 100 15.64 15.31 36.54
N PRO A 101 15.07 16.17 35.68
CA PRO A 101 13.95 15.78 34.84
C PRO A 101 14.33 14.54 34.02
N ALA A 102 13.38 13.63 33.87
CA ALA A 102 13.54 12.44 33.05
C ALA A 102 14.02 12.85 31.63
N PRO A 103 14.93 12.08 31.01
CA PRO A 103 15.40 12.38 29.67
C PRO A 103 14.20 12.45 28.71
N ARG A 104 14.01 13.62 28.10
CA ARG A 104 12.96 13.85 27.11
C ARG A 104 13.24 13.01 25.86
N PRO A 105 12.21 12.59 25.11
CA PRO A 105 12.41 11.83 23.88
C PRO A 105 13.24 12.66 22.90
N ILE A 106 14.48 12.23 22.70
CA ILE A 106 15.38 12.78 21.71
C ILE A 106 14.92 12.23 20.36
N GLY A 107 14.54 13.09 19.42
CA GLY A 107 14.18 12.68 18.05
C GLY A 107 15.34 11.95 17.36
N GLU A 108 15.08 11.25 16.24
CA GLU A 108 16.04 10.38 15.54
C GLU A 108 17.40 11.04 15.20
N ASN A 109 17.50 12.37 15.25
CA ASN A 109 18.69 13.17 14.96
C ASN A 109 19.36 13.85 16.17
N GLY A 110 18.96 13.57 17.41
CA GLY A 110 19.61 14.21 18.57
C GLY A 110 19.09 15.63 18.90
N VAL A 111 18.03 16.08 18.23
CA VAL A 111 17.43 17.43 18.37
C VAL A 111 15.96 17.28 18.75
N GLU A 112 15.47 18.08 19.71
CA GLU A 112 14.04 18.20 20.04
C GLU A 112 13.26 18.58 18.74
N ASP A 113 12.32 17.74 18.31
CA ASP A 113 11.41 18.04 17.20
C ASP A 113 10.05 18.49 17.78
N PRO A 114 9.71 19.79 17.70
CA PRO A 114 8.46 20.31 18.25
C PRO A 114 7.20 19.64 17.68
N PHE A 115 7.29 19.05 16.49
CA PHE A 115 6.18 18.32 15.90
C PHE A 115 6.00 16.95 16.55
N GLU A 116 7.09 16.23 16.82
CA GLU A 116 7.05 14.95 17.55
C GLU A 116 6.53 15.15 18.98
N ASP A 117 6.98 16.20 19.66
CA ASP A 117 6.51 16.55 21.00
C ASP A 117 5.00 16.85 21.03
N ALA A 118 4.49 17.60 20.04
CA ALA A 118 3.07 17.91 19.95
C ALA A 118 2.22 16.66 19.70
N VAL A 119 2.69 15.73 18.85
CA VAL A 119 2.01 14.45 18.59
C VAL A 119 2.02 13.57 19.84
N TYR A 120 3.15 13.50 20.54
CA TYR A 120 3.29 12.73 21.77
C TYR A 120 2.36 13.28 22.87
N ALA A 121 2.37 14.61 23.09
CA ALA A 121 1.50 15.27 24.06
C ALA A 121 0.00 15.08 23.74
N ALA A 122 -0.37 15.12 22.45
CA ALA A 122 -1.73 14.79 22.05
C ALA A 122 -2.08 13.34 22.42
N GLY A 123 -1.15 12.39 22.22
CA GLY A 123 -1.29 11.00 22.62
C GLY A 123 -1.49 10.82 24.13
N GLU A 124 -0.72 11.52 24.95
CA GLU A 124 -0.87 11.52 26.42
C GLU A 124 -2.26 12.02 26.83
N GLN A 125 -2.78 13.07 26.18
CA GLN A 125 -4.15 13.55 26.45
C GLN A 125 -5.22 12.52 26.08
N TRP A 126 -5.00 11.69 25.05
CA TRP A 126 -5.91 10.58 24.72
C TRP A 126 -5.83 9.47 25.76
N LEU A 127 -4.64 9.18 26.28
CA LEU A 127 -4.44 8.21 27.35
C LEU A 127 -5.11 8.67 28.65
N GLU A 128 -4.92 9.92 29.05
CA GLU A 128 -5.55 10.53 30.24
C GLU A 128 -7.08 10.35 30.20
N LYS A 129 -7.70 10.61 29.05
CA LYS A 129 -9.15 10.44 28.86
C LYS A 129 -9.61 8.97 28.88
N ALA A 130 -8.72 8.03 28.56
CA ALA A 130 -9.02 6.61 28.51
C ALA A 130 -8.85 5.92 29.87
N ILE A 131 -8.02 6.47 30.75
CA ILE A 131 -7.81 5.95 32.11
C ILE A 131 -9.05 6.27 32.97
N PRO A 132 -9.64 5.29 33.68
CA PRO A 132 -10.74 5.56 34.60
C PRO A 132 -10.35 6.60 35.66
N ALA A 133 -11.28 7.50 36.02
CA ALA A 133 -11.01 8.61 36.95
C ALA A 133 -10.54 8.17 38.36
N ASN A 134 -10.72 6.90 38.72
CA ASN A 134 -10.30 6.30 39.98
C ASN A 134 -9.08 5.38 39.85
N ALA A 135 -8.31 5.49 38.77
CA ALA A 135 -7.11 4.71 38.52
C ALA A 135 -5.91 5.62 38.22
N LEU A 136 -4.73 5.19 38.66
CA LEU A 136 -3.44 5.76 38.27
C LEU A 136 -2.58 4.63 37.71
N LEU A 137 -1.82 4.90 36.65
CA LEU A 137 -0.84 3.97 36.10
C LEU A 137 0.56 4.41 36.57
N PRO A 138 1.14 3.77 37.60
CA PRO A 138 2.49 4.11 38.04
C PRO A 138 3.52 3.57 37.05
N ASP A 139 4.51 4.39 36.70
CA ASP A 139 5.70 3.99 35.92
C ASP A 139 5.39 3.35 34.54
N ILE A 140 4.28 3.74 33.91
CA ILE A 140 3.88 3.31 32.56
C ILE A 140 3.83 4.52 31.63
N GLU A 141 4.57 4.48 30.53
CA GLU A 141 4.55 5.51 29.50
C GLU A 141 3.49 5.23 28.42
N LEU A 142 3.10 6.25 27.65
CA LEU A 142 2.22 6.07 26.49
C LEU A 142 2.73 4.99 25.51
N ARG A 143 4.05 4.90 25.33
CA ARG A 143 4.68 3.88 24.45
C ARG A 143 4.41 2.46 24.95
N ASP A 144 4.45 2.24 26.25
CA ASP A 144 4.15 0.94 26.86
C ASP A 144 2.69 0.57 26.67
N VAL A 145 1.78 1.54 26.84
CA VAL A 145 0.34 1.34 26.59
C VAL A 145 0.08 1.00 25.13
N ILE A 146 0.73 1.71 24.19
CA ILE A 146 0.64 1.41 22.76
C ILE A 146 1.19 0.01 22.47
N ALA A 147 2.36 -0.35 23.00
CA ALA A 147 2.96 -1.66 22.79
C ALA A 147 2.06 -2.79 23.29
N ALA A 148 1.54 -2.68 24.52
CA ALA A 148 0.60 -3.64 25.09
C ALA A 148 -0.72 -3.72 24.29
N GLY A 149 -1.21 -2.58 23.81
CA GLY A 149 -2.37 -2.52 22.92
C GLY A 149 -2.12 -3.20 21.57
N VAL A 150 -0.96 -2.97 20.96
CA VAL A 150 -0.55 -3.62 19.72
C VAL A 150 -0.42 -5.12 19.91
N GLU A 151 0.28 -5.58 20.96
CA GLU A 151 0.41 -7.01 21.28
C GLU A 151 -0.96 -7.68 21.40
N LYS A 152 -1.89 -7.04 22.11
CA LYS A 152 -3.26 -7.53 22.28
C LYS A 152 -4.05 -7.59 20.98
N LEU A 153 -3.85 -6.63 20.08
CA LEU A 153 -4.61 -6.53 18.81
C LEU A 153 -3.96 -7.29 17.66
N LEU A 154 -2.66 -7.60 17.74
CA LEU A 154 -1.89 -8.25 16.69
C LEU A 154 -2.53 -9.56 16.18
N PRO A 155 -3.13 -10.44 17.02
CA PRO A 155 -3.82 -11.63 16.54
C PRO A 155 -5.00 -11.36 15.59
N THR A 156 -5.54 -10.13 15.58
CA THR A 156 -6.65 -9.73 14.69
C THR A 156 -6.16 -9.11 13.38
N ALA A 157 -4.86 -8.80 13.28
CA ALA A 157 -4.24 -8.15 12.15
C ALA A 157 -4.37 -9.01 10.89
N ILE A 158 -4.30 -8.35 9.73
CA ILE A 158 -4.32 -9.02 8.45
C ILE A 158 -2.85 -9.23 8.04
N PRO A 159 -2.39 -10.47 7.85
CA PRO A 159 -1.01 -10.73 7.45
C PRO A 159 -0.76 -10.17 6.05
N LEU A 160 0.44 -9.66 5.86
CA LEU A 160 0.93 -9.20 4.57
C LEU A 160 2.02 -10.17 4.08
N LEU A 161 2.06 -10.40 2.77
CA LEU A 161 3.19 -11.03 2.11
C LEU A 161 4.41 -10.12 2.24
N ASP A 162 5.52 -10.70 2.69
CA ASP A 162 6.82 -10.03 2.73
C ASP A 162 7.46 -9.96 1.33
N THR A 163 8.60 -9.28 1.25
CA THR A 163 9.28 -9.00 -0.02
C THR A 163 9.73 -10.28 -0.71
N GLU A 164 10.27 -11.22 0.05
CA GLU A 164 10.76 -12.51 -0.39
C GLU A 164 9.62 -13.39 -0.92
N ALA A 165 8.47 -13.43 -0.24
CA ALA A 165 7.29 -14.15 -0.70
C ALA A 165 6.79 -13.60 -2.04
N VAL A 166 6.68 -12.27 -2.18
CA VAL A 166 6.27 -11.66 -3.45
C VAL A 166 7.28 -11.96 -4.55
N TYR A 167 8.58 -11.86 -4.28
CA TYR A 167 9.64 -12.21 -5.23
C TYR A 167 9.51 -13.66 -5.70
N HIS A 168 9.38 -14.61 -4.77
CA HIS A 168 9.29 -16.03 -5.11
C HIS A 168 8.04 -16.36 -5.91
N GLU A 169 6.91 -15.72 -5.63
CA GLU A 169 5.68 -15.88 -6.40
C GLU A 169 5.81 -15.33 -7.81
N LEU A 170 6.37 -14.13 -7.98
CA LEU A 170 6.63 -13.57 -9.31
C LEU A 170 7.62 -14.43 -10.09
N GLU A 171 8.75 -14.83 -9.50
CA GLU A 171 9.77 -15.63 -10.18
C GLU A 171 9.23 -17.02 -10.58
N THR A 172 8.43 -17.65 -9.69
CA THR A 172 7.73 -18.90 -9.99
C THR A 172 6.74 -18.71 -11.12
N ALA A 173 5.93 -17.65 -11.08
CA ALA A 173 4.93 -17.37 -12.10
C ALA A 173 5.57 -17.14 -13.48
N ILE A 174 6.69 -16.42 -13.52
CA ILE A 174 7.41 -16.17 -14.77
C ILE A 174 8.03 -17.48 -15.30
N ARG A 175 8.72 -18.24 -14.45
CA ARG A 175 9.33 -19.51 -14.83
C ARG A 175 8.30 -20.50 -15.37
N ASP A 176 7.17 -20.62 -14.68
CA ASP A 176 6.14 -21.61 -14.98
C ASP A 176 5.12 -21.08 -16.00
N SER A 177 5.28 -19.83 -16.47
CA SER A 177 4.39 -19.15 -17.42
C SER A 177 2.92 -19.19 -17.00
N VAL A 178 2.67 -18.88 -15.73
CA VAL A 178 1.32 -18.78 -15.16
C VAL A 178 0.98 -17.32 -14.85
N PRO A 179 -0.31 -16.93 -14.93
CA PRO A 179 -0.71 -15.56 -14.67
C PRO A 179 -0.37 -15.14 -13.24
N CYS A 180 0.16 -13.93 -13.09
CA CYS A 180 0.35 -13.29 -11.80
C CYS A 180 0.39 -11.78 -11.96
N SER A 181 -0.47 -11.08 -11.21
CA SER A 181 -0.52 -9.62 -11.17
C SER A 181 -0.20 -9.11 -9.77
N VAL A 182 0.79 -8.24 -9.68
CA VAL A 182 1.08 -7.46 -8.47
C VAL A 182 0.70 -6.02 -8.76
N ILE A 183 -0.44 -5.59 -8.21
CA ILE A 183 -0.92 -4.21 -8.32
C ILE A 183 -0.58 -3.44 -7.06
N ARG A 184 -0.60 -2.10 -7.10
CA ARG A 184 -0.32 -1.26 -5.93
C ARG A 184 -1.36 -0.16 -5.83
N ILE A 185 -1.96 0.00 -4.65
CA ILE A 185 -2.87 1.10 -4.36
C ILE A 185 -2.18 2.10 -3.42
N GLY A 186 -2.07 3.35 -3.88
CA GLY A 186 -1.64 4.50 -3.11
C GLY A 186 -2.81 5.42 -2.76
N ASP A 187 -2.50 6.66 -2.39
CA ASP A 187 -3.49 7.70 -2.16
C ASP A 187 -4.28 8.04 -3.43
N GLY A 188 -3.63 8.06 -4.60
CA GLY A 188 -4.29 8.30 -5.88
C GLY A 188 -5.38 7.27 -6.20
N GLU A 189 -5.04 5.98 -6.13
CA GLU A 189 -6.00 4.89 -6.36
C GLU A 189 -7.13 4.91 -5.33
N LEU A 190 -6.82 5.16 -4.05
CA LEU A 190 -7.83 5.24 -2.99
C LEU A 190 -8.77 6.43 -3.17
N MET A 191 -8.26 7.59 -3.58
CA MET A 191 -9.07 8.77 -3.89
C MET A 191 -9.93 8.54 -5.14
N ALA A 192 -9.40 7.87 -6.16
CA ALA A 192 -10.18 7.48 -7.33
C ALA A 192 -11.30 6.50 -6.95
N LEU A 193 -11.02 5.52 -6.09
CA LEU A 193 -12.03 4.58 -5.58
C LEU A 193 -13.08 5.26 -4.67
N ALA A 194 -12.73 6.33 -3.97
CA ALA A 194 -13.59 7.04 -3.03
C ALA A 194 -14.68 7.91 -3.70
N GLN A 195 -14.57 8.17 -5.01
CA GLN A 195 -15.49 9.00 -5.79
C GLN A 195 -16.96 8.59 -5.61
N ASP A 196 -17.77 9.50 -5.07
CA ASP A 196 -19.21 9.40 -4.83
C ASP A 196 -19.66 8.16 -4.02
N VAL A 197 -18.73 7.54 -3.28
CA VAL A 197 -19.02 6.46 -2.32
C VAL A 197 -18.56 6.81 -0.91
N ILE A 198 -17.39 7.44 -0.78
CA ILE A 198 -16.88 7.96 0.49
C ILE A 198 -16.92 9.49 0.49
N TYR A 199 -16.49 10.10 -0.61
CA TYR A 199 -16.44 11.55 -0.76
C TYR A 199 -17.20 11.99 -2.01
N PRO A 200 -17.96 13.10 -1.94
CA PRO A 200 -18.50 13.74 -3.13
C PRO A 200 -17.38 14.11 -4.12
N THR A 201 -17.67 14.04 -5.42
CA THR A 201 -16.72 14.38 -6.49
C THR A 201 -16.03 15.74 -6.28
N GLY A 202 -16.75 16.77 -5.81
CA GLY A 202 -16.15 18.08 -5.53
C GLY A 202 -15.04 18.03 -4.47
N THR A 203 -15.19 17.21 -3.43
CA THR A 203 -14.15 16.96 -2.43
C THR A 203 -12.97 16.23 -3.03
N ILE A 204 -13.20 15.23 -3.89
CA ILE A 204 -12.12 14.52 -4.59
C ILE A 204 -11.30 15.48 -5.46
N MET A 205 -11.96 16.34 -6.23
CA MET A 205 -11.29 17.33 -7.08
C MET A 205 -10.46 18.36 -6.29
N GLN A 206 -10.93 18.74 -5.09
CA GLN A 206 -10.23 19.68 -4.22
C GLN A 206 -9.03 19.04 -3.51
N GLU A 207 -9.19 17.82 -2.99
CA GLU A 207 -8.21 17.15 -2.14
C GLU A 207 -7.18 16.33 -2.95
N ALA A 208 -7.53 15.92 -4.17
CA ALA A 208 -6.65 15.19 -5.07
C ALA A 208 -6.61 15.82 -6.48
N PRO A 209 -6.16 17.09 -6.61
CA PRO A 209 -6.09 17.79 -7.90
C PRO A 209 -5.12 17.15 -8.90
N TYR A 210 -4.28 16.21 -8.44
CA TYR A 210 -3.31 15.47 -9.24
C TYR A 210 -3.91 14.26 -9.98
N LEU A 211 -5.15 13.86 -9.70
CA LEU A 211 -5.77 12.69 -10.34
C LEU A 211 -5.76 12.74 -11.88
N PRO A 212 -6.04 13.88 -12.55
CA PRO A 212 -5.98 13.95 -14.00
C PRO A 212 -4.59 13.61 -14.55
N TYR A 213 -3.53 14.06 -13.87
CA TYR A 213 -2.16 13.69 -14.22
C TYR A 213 -1.89 12.20 -13.99
N ALA A 214 -2.50 11.61 -12.95
CA ALA A 214 -2.43 10.17 -12.66
C ALA A 214 -3.35 9.31 -13.57
N GLY A 215 -4.07 9.91 -14.52
CA GLY A 215 -4.84 9.21 -15.54
C GLY A 215 -6.33 9.06 -15.27
N VAL A 216 -6.89 9.78 -14.28
CA VAL A 216 -8.32 9.78 -13.94
C VAL A 216 -8.82 11.22 -13.81
N THR A 217 -9.87 11.60 -14.54
CA THR A 217 -10.47 12.94 -14.42
C THR A 217 -11.82 12.85 -13.72
N PRO A 218 -11.92 13.17 -12.42
CA PRO A 218 -13.19 13.10 -11.71
C PRO A 218 -14.27 14.05 -12.27
N PRO A 219 -15.54 13.64 -12.32
CA PRO A 219 -16.03 12.30 -12.00
C PRO A 219 -15.73 11.31 -13.12
N ASP A 220 -15.11 10.17 -12.78
CA ASP A 220 -14.95 9.03 -13.68
C ASP A 220 -15.33 7.74 -12.93
N LEU A 221 -16.64 7.50 -12.86
CA LEU A 221 -17.18 6.34 -12.14
C LEU A 221 -16.91 5.03 -12.88
N ALA A 222 -16.73 5.07 -14.21
CA ALA A 222 -16.36 3.90 -14.99
C ALA A 222 -14.93 3.46 -14.67
N ALA A 223 -13.99 4.41 -14.58
CA ALA A 223 -12.63 4.14 -14.12
C ALA A 223 -12.62 3.64 -12.67
N ARG A 224 -13.41 4.25 -11.78
CA ARG A 224 -13.58 3.81 -10.39
C ARG A 224 -14.01 2.34 -10.31
N ASP A 225 -15.07 1.97 -11.04
CA ASP A 225 -15.63 0.62 -10.96
C ASP A 225 -14.69 -0.41 -11.61
N LEU A 226 -13.98 -0.04 -12.68
CA LEU A 226 -12.96 -0.89 -13.28
C LEU A 226 -11.75 -1.07 -12.35
N LEU A 227 -11.33 -0.02 -11.65
CA LEU A 227 -10.28 -0.07 -10.64
C LEU A 227 -10.69 -0.97 -9.47
N ALA A 228 -11.94 -0.87 -8.99
CA ALA A 228 -12.47 -1.73 -7.93
C ALA A 228 -12.45 -3.21 -8.34
N ARG A 229 -12.82 -3.52 -9.60
CA ARG A 229 -12.69 -4.88 -10.14
C ARG A 229 -11.24 -5.36 -10.14
N ALA A 230 -10.30 -4.54 -10.61
CA ALA A 230 -8.89 -4.90 -10.60
C ALA A 230 -8.38 -5.20 -9.18
N VAL A 231 -8.74 -4.36 -8.20
CA VAL A 231 -8.38 -4.57 -6.79
C VAL A 231 -8.97 -5.86 -6.23
N SER A 232 -10.23 -6.18 -6.56
CA SER A 232 -10.88 -7.40 -6.08
C SER A 232 -10.32 -8.70 -6.67
N SER A 233 -9.70 -8.63 -7.85
CA SER A 233 -9.36 -9.80 -8.67
C SER A 233 -7.86 -10.00 -8.90
N ALA A 234 -7.00 -9.04 -8.54
CA ALA A 234 -5.56 -9.19 -8.68
C ALA A 234 -4.98 -10.29 -7.77
N HIS A 235 -3.87 -10.88 -8.20
CA HIS A 235 -3.23 -11.99 -7.46
C HIS A 235 -2.59 -11.52 -6.15
N ILE A 236 -1.99 -10.32 -6.16
CA ILE A 236 -1.40 -9.65 -5.01
C ILE A 236 -1.73 -8.15 -5.07
N VAL A 237 -2.20 -7.60 -3.96
CA VAL A 237 -2.56 -6.18 -3.82
C VAL A 237 -1.61 -5.49 -2.84
N GLY A 238 -0.76 -4.60 -3.33
CA GLY A 238 0.06 -3.73 -2.49
C GLY A 238 -0.78 -2.62 -1.86
N VAL A 239 -0.87 -2.58 -0.53
CA VAL A 239 -1.66 -1.60 0.22
C VAL A 239 -0.78 -0.65 1.04
N PRO A 240 -1.21 0.60 1.30
CA PRO A 240 -0.37 1.54 2.02
C PRO A 240 -0.36 1.24 3.53
N LEU A 241 0.85 1.26 4.11
CA LEU A 241 1.04 1.08 5.56
C LEU A 241 0.94 2.41 6.34
N SER A 242 1.03 3.53 5.64
CA SER A 242 0.93 4.86 6.24
C SER A 242 -0.42 5.08 6.91
N ARG A 243 -0.39 5.66 8.12
CA ARG A 243 -1.58 6.04 8.91
C ARG A 243 -2.13 7.43 8.57
N ARG A 244 -1.56 8.12 7.57
CA ARG A 244 -2.06 9.43 7.11
C ARG A 244 -3.45 9.30 6.47
N LYS A 245 -4.24 10.38 6.51
CA LYS A 245 -5.68 10.43 6.17
C LYS A 245 -6.09 9.63 4.92
N TYR A 246 -5.39 9.81 3.79
CA TYR A 246 -5.76 9.21 2.50
C TYR A 246 -5.09 7.86 2.19
N PHE A 247 -4.51 7.21 3.20
CA PHE A 247 -3.86 5.91 3.08
C PHE A 247 -4.67 4.85 3.82
N GLN A 248 -4.10 4.22 4.87
CA GLN A 248 -4.76 3.13 5.57
C GLN A 248 -6.14 3.50 6.18
N PRO A 249 -6.35 4.72 6.73
CA PRO A 249 -7.68 5.14 7.19
C PRO A 249 -8.74 5.16 6.07
N LEU A 250 -8.35 5.47 4.83
CA LEU A 250 -9.26 5.49 3.67
C LEU A 250 -9.43 4.10 3.03
N LEU A 251 -8.40 3.24 3.12
CA LEU A 251 -8.39 1.89 2.56
C LEU A 251 -9.62 1.07 2.96
N PHE A 252 -9.87 0.89 4.26
CA PHE A 252 -10.93 -0.02 4.72
C PHE A 252 -12.35 0.47 4.40
N PRO A 253 -12.69 1.77 4.56
CA PRO A 253 -13.95 2.30 4.07
C PRO A 253 -14.14 2.07 2.58
N VAL A 254 -13.13 2.38 1.76
CA VAL A 254 -13.19 2.19 0.31
C VAL A 254 -13.45 0.72 -0.05
N LEU A 255 -12.68 -0.22 0.49
CA LEU A 255 -12.88 -1.65 0.21
C LEU A 255 -14.30 -2.11 0.60
N ARG A 256 -14.82 -1.61 1.73
CA ARG A 256 -16.16 -1.96 2.21
C ARG A 256 -17.26 -1.47 1.27
N GLU A 257 -17.21 -0.21 0.83
CA GLU A 257 -18.23 0.36 -0.06
C GLU A 257 -18.25 -0.33 -1.43
N HIS A 258 -17.09 -0.82 -1.91
CA HIS A 258 -17.00 -1.61 -3.13
C HIS A 258 -17.29 -3.10 -2.93
N GLY A 259 -17.67 -3.52 -1.71
CA GLY A 259 -17.96 -4.92 -1.39
C GLY A 259 -16.76 -5.85 -1.48
N ILE A 260 -15.53 -5.33 -1.38
CA ILE A 260 -14.29 -6.08 -1.47
C ILE A 260 -13.95 -6.67 -0.08
N PRO A 261 -14.00 -8.00 0.10
CA PRO A 261 -13.74 -8.63 1.39
C PRO A 261 -12.24 -8.61 1.71
N VAL A 262 -11.82 -7.62 2.52
CA VAL A 262 -10.40 -7.37 2.82
C VAL A 262 -9.61 -8.60 3.31
N ARG A 263 -10.25 -9.52 4.03
CA ARG A 263 -9.59 -10.76 4.54
C ARG A 263 -9.36 -11.82 3.46
N GLN A 264 -9.97 -11.68 2.29
CA GLN A 264 -9.75 -12.57 1.14
C GLN A 264 -8.69 -12.02 0.18
N LEU A 265 -8.30 -10.76 0.33
CA LEU A 265 -7.20 -10.18 -0.45
C LEU A 265 -5.86 -10.73 0.02
N ARG A 266 -5.02 -11.08 -0.94
CA ARG A 266 -3.60 -11.36 -0.70
C ARG A 266 -2.85 -10.04 -0.79
N MET A 267 -2.43 -9.52 0.35
CA MET A 267 -1.89 -8.15 0.43
C MET A 267 -0.39 -8.11 0.67
N THR A 268 0.27 -7.07 0.18
CA THR A 268 1.66 -6.70 0.49
C THR A 268 1.75 -5.18 0.69
N SER A 269 2.94 -4.59 0.82
CA SER A 269 3.10 -3.13 0.84
C SER A 269 2.88 -2.51 -0.54
N SER A 270 2.24 -1.34 -0.64
CA SER A 270 2.13 -0.58 -1.89
C SER A 270 3.47 0.00 -2.39
N THR A 271 4.53 -0.14 -1.59
CA THR A 271 5.93 0.18 -1.95
C THR A 271 6.75 -1.07 -2.31
N ILE A 272 6.10 -2.21 -2.57
CA ILE A 272 6.77 -3.50 -2.81
C ILE A 272 7.81 -3.46 -3.93
N ASN A 273 7.62 -2.65 -4.96
CA ASN A 273 8.62 -2.41 -6.00
C ASN A 273 9.93 -1.87 -5.42
N TYR A 274 9.86 -0.89 -4.51
CA TYR A 274 11.02 -0.35 -3.80
C TYR A 274 11.63 -1.37 -2.84
N SER A 275 10.79 -2.13 -2.13
CA SER A 275 11.27 -3.19 -1.23
C SER A 275 12.03 -4.28 -1.98
N LEU A 276 11.54 -4.70 -3.15
CA LEU A 276 12.25 -5.64 -4.04
C LEU A 276 13.63 -5.10 -4.44
N PHE A 277 13.73 -3.82 -4.79
CA PHE A 277 15.01 -3.20 -5.10
C PHE A 277 15.94 -3.13 -3.89
N GLN A 278 15.45 -2.65 -2.75
CA GLN A 278 16.23 -2.50 -1.51
C GLN A 278 16.74 -3.84 -0.97
N ALA A 279 15.95 -4.91 -1.14
CA ALA A 279 16.36 -6.27 -0.79
C ALA A 279 17.30 -6.92 -1.84
N GLY A 280 17.62 -6.24 -2.94
CA GLY A 280 18.45 -6.79 -4.02
C GLY A 280 17.74 -7.88 -4.85
N LEU A 281 16.41 -7.96 -4.79
CA LEU A 281 15.58 -8.96 -5.44
C LEU A 281 15.00 -8.50 -6.78
N LEU A 282 14.99 -7.19 -7.06
CA LEU A 282 14.49 -6.67 -8.34
C LEU A 282 15.38 -7.06 -9.52
N GLN A 283 16.69 -6.93 -9.39
CA GLN A 283 17.67 -7.27 -10.44
C GLN A 283 17.57 -8.74 -10.85
N PRO A 284 17.63 -9.73 -9.93
CA PRO A 284 17.47 -11.13 -10.32
C PRO A 284 16.08 -11.44 -10.90
N LEU A 285 15.03 -10.69 -10.51
CA LEU A 285 13.69 -10.85 -11.07
C LEU A 285 13.62 -10.47 -12.56
N ILE A 286 14.33 -9.42 -12.97
CA ILE A 286 14.24 -8.89 -14.34
C ILE A 286 15.39 -9.34 -15.25
N ARG A 287 16.52 -9.79 -14.69
CA ARG A 287 17.70 -10.23 -15.44
C ARG A 287 17.39 -11.46 -16.29
N GLY A 288 17.81 -11.42 -17.56
CA GLY A 288 17.63 -12.52 -18.51
C GLY A 288 16.18 -12.73 -18.95
N LYS A 289 15.26 -11.83 -18.60
CA LYS A 289 13.84 -11.90 -18.96
C LYS A 289 13.51 -10.89 -20.06
N ARG A 290 12.58 -11.22 -20.94
CA ARG A 290 12.04 -10.31 -21.97
C ARG A 290 11.03 -9.38 -21.32
N LEU A 291 11.39 -8.11 -21.19
CA LEU A 291 10.58 -7.09 -20.51
C LEU A 291 9.68 -6.34 -21.50
N LEU A 292 8.38 -6.31 -21.22
CA LEU A 292 7.46 -5.35 -21.82
C LEU A 292 7.31 -4.14 -20.90
N LEU A 293 7.65 -2.95 -21.38
CA LEU A 293 7.52 -1.73 -20.59
C LEU A 293 6.29 -0.94 -21.04
N ILE A 294 5.41 -0.56 -20.11
CA ILE A 294 4.16 0.13 -20.43
C ILE A 294 4.05 1.41 -19.61
N GLY A 295 4.03 2.57 -20.26
CA GLY A 295 3.94 3.85 -19.56
C GLY A 295 4.70 5.00 -20.23
N ASN A 296 4.40 6.23 -19.81
CA ASN A 296 4.95 7.44 -20.45
C ASN A 296 6.46 7.60 -20.23
N THR A 297 6.98 7.13 -19.11
CA THR A 297 8.43 7.13 -18.79
C THR A 297 9.16 5.92 -19.42
N CYS A 298 8.42 4.92 -19.90
CA CYS A 298 8.99 3.66 -20.37
C CYS A 298 9.91 3.75 -21.60
N PRO A 299 9.73 4.68 -22.56
CA PRO A 299 10.74 4.88 -23.61
C PRO A 299 12.12 5.25 -23.06
N SER A 300 12.18 6.15 -22.07
CA SER A 300 13.44 6.51 -21.40
C SER A 300 13.97 5.38 -20.53
N LEU A 301 13.08 4.68 -19.82
CA LEU A 301 13.46 3.51 -19.02
C LEU A 301 14.08 2.41 -19.89
N ALA A 302 13.54 2.20 -21.10
CA ALA A 302 14.07 1.21 -22.05
C ALA A 302 15.52 1.49 -22.40
N ASN A 303 15.88 2.76 -22.63
CA ASN A 303 17.26 3.16 -22.93
C ASN A 303 18.19 2.84 -21.75
N VAL A 304 17.77 3.14 -20.51
CA VAL A 304 18.56 2.83 -19.30
C VAL A 304 18.73 1.32 -19.12
N LEU A 305 17.65 0.56 -19.25
CA LEU A 305 17.67 -0.90 -19.07
C LEU A 305 18.51 -1.60 -20.14
N ASN A 306 18.34 -1.25 -21.42
CA ASN A 306 19.15 -1.79 -22.51
C ASN A 306 20.63 -1.44 -22.33
N GLY A 307 20.94 -0.20 -21.93
CA GLY A 307 22.31 0.23 -21.63
C GLY A 307 22.95 -0.51 -20.47
N ALA A 308 22.15 -0.99 -19.52
CA ALA A 308 22.58 -1.83 -18.40
C ALA A 308 22.56 -3.35 -18.72
N GLY A 309 22.26 -3.74 -19.96
CA GLY A 309 22.30 -5.14 -20.40
C GLY A 309 21.02 -5.96 -20.16
N TYR A 310 19.92 -5.32 -19.76
CA TYR A 310 18.61 -5.98 -19.66
C TYR A 310 17.93 -6.08 -21.03
N THR A 311 17.03 -7.06 -21.20
CA THR A 311 16.33 -7.29 -22.48
C THR A 311 14.95 -6.64 -22.48
N VAL A 312 14.80 -5.52 -23.18
CA VAL A 312 13.49 -4.89 -23.43
C VAL A 312 12.93 -5.41 -24.76
N SER A 313 11.86 -6.20 -24.72
CA SER A 313 11.24 -6.79 -25.91
C SER A 313 10.12 -5.93 -26.51
N GLY A 314 9.63 -4.93 -25.78
CA GLY A 314 8.65 -3.98 -26.30
C GLY A 314 8.44 -2.79 -25.36
N VAL A 315 7.96 -1.69 -25.93
CA VAL A 315 7.56 -0.49 -25.20
C VAL A 315 6.20 -0.03 -25.72
N ILE A 316 5.23 0.14 -24.81
CA ILE A 316 3.90 0.68 -25.11
C ILE A 316 3.79 2.05 -24.44
N ALA A 317 3.79 3.10 -25.26
CA ALA A 317 3.68 4.48 -24.82
C ALA A 317 3.09 5.36 -25.95
N PRO A 318 2.37 6.46 -25.63
CA PRO A 318 1.99 6.88 -24.29
C PRO A 318 0.86 6.02 -23.71
N VAL A 319 0.55 6.21 -22.42
CA VAL A 319 -0.71 5.79 -21.80
C VAL A 319 -1.39 7.04 -21.23
N ARG A 320 -2.53 7.42 -21.80
CA ARG A 320 -3.27 8.66 -21.49
C ARG A 320 -4.53 8.37 -20.68
N GLY A 321 -4.36 7.75 -19.52
CA GLY A 321 -5.48 7.40 -18.64
C GLY A 321 -6.24 6.15 -19.09
N PHE A 322 -7.47 6.00 -18.60
CA PHE A 322 -8.28 4.80 -18.78
C PHE A 322 -8.74 4.56 -20.22
N ALA A 323 -8.90 5.61 -21.02
CA ALA A 323 -9.34 5.51 -22.41
C ALA A 323 -8.36 4.71 -23.29
N ASP A 324 -7.09 4.65 -22.91
CA ASP A 324 -6.05 3.95 -23.66
C ASP A 324 -5.92 2.46 -23.29
N ILE A 325 -6.60 1.98 -22.26
CA ILE A 325 -6.40 0.61 -21.74
C ILE A 325 -6.67 -0.44 -22.82
N GLU A 326 -7.75 -0.32 -23.61
CA GLU A 326 -8.04 -1.31 -24.67
C GLU A 326 -6.94 -1.37 -25.72
N ARG A 327 -6.42 -0.21 -26.14
CA ARG A 327 -5.30 -0.14 -27.08
C ARG A 327 -4.05 -0.79 -26.49
N VAL A 328 -3.72 -0.45 -25.24
CA VAL A 328 -2.57 -1.01 -24.53
C VAL A 328 -2.67 -2.53 -24.43
N MET A 329 -3.85 -3.07 -24.12
CA MET A 329 -4.06 -4.52 -24.03
C MET A 329 -3.93 -5.21 -25.39
N ALA A 330 -4.42 -4.60 -26.47
CA ALA A 330 -4.25 -5.13 -27.83
C ALA A 330 -2.77 -5.16 -28.25
N GLU A 331 -2.01 -4.09 -27.97
CA GLU A 331 -0.57 -4.04 -28.23
C GLU A 331 0.21 -5.05 -27.38
N ALA A 332 -0.16 -5.22 -26.10
CA ALA A 332 0.46 -6.19 -25.20
C ALA A 332 0.19 -7.63 -25.66
N GLN A 333 -1.00 -7.93 -26.18
CA GLN A 333 -1.34 -9.25 -26.73
C GLN A 333 -0.44 -9.64 -27.91
N ALA A 334 -0.07 -8.67 -28.75
CA ALA A 334 0.83 -8.89 -29.89
C ALA A 334 2.31 -9.06 -29.48
N ALA A 335 2.68 -8.66 -28.26
CA ALA A 335 4.05 -8.67 -27.78
C ALA A 335 4.48 -10.02 -27.17
N GLN A 336 5.74 -10.38 -27.39
CA GLN A 336 6.41 -11.52 -26.75
C GLN A 336 7.23 -11.04 -25.56
N PHE A 337 6.85 -11.45 -24.35
CA PHE A 337 7.48 -11.01 -23.10
C PHE A 337 7.22 -12.02 -21.99
N ASP A 338 8.10 -12.01 -20.98
CA ASP A 338 8.02 -12.87 -19.79
C ASP A 338 7.45 -12.09 -18.59
N LEU A 339 7.77 -10.79 -18.51
CA LEU A 339 7.31 -9.89 -17.45
C LEU A 339 6.97 -8.52 -18.03
N ALA A 340 5.79 -8.00 -17.69
CA ALA A 340 5.43 -6.60 -17.94
C ALA A 340 5.74 -5.71 -16.72
N LEU A 341 6.42 -4.59 -16.94
CA LEU A 341 6.61 -3.53 -15.95
C LEU A 341 5.74 -2.34 -16.34
N VAL A 342 4.73 -2.03 -15.52
CA VAL A 342 3.67 -1.06 -15.85
C VAL A 342 3.82 0.21 -15.01
N ALA A 343 4.14 1.34 -15.63
CA ALA A 343 4.36 2.64 -15.00
C ALA A 343 3.46 3.72 -15.65
N ALA A 344 2.15 3.60 -15.40
CA ALA A 344 1.11 4.36 -16.11
C ALA A 344 0.11 5.09 -15.19
N GLY A 345 0.52 5.47 -13.97
CA GLY A 345 -0.39 6.06 -12.97
C GLY A 345 -1.46 5.06 -12.52
N ILE A 346 -2.67 5.54 -12.23
CA ILE A 346 -3.81 4.71 -11.79
C ILE A 346 -4.17 3.62 -12.82
N PRO A 347 -4.15 3.88 -14.15
CA PRO A 347 -4.31 2.81 -15.16
C PRO A 347 -3.37 1.62 -15.00
N ALA A 348 -2.18 1.79 -14.37
CA ALA A 348 -1.22 0.71 -14.20
C ALA A 348 -1.81 -0.46 -13.41
N THR A 349 -2.63 -0.19 -12.39
CA THR A 349 -3.32 -1.22 -11.61
C THR A 349 -4.22 -2.07 -12.50
N VAL A 350 -5.02 -1.45 -13.37
CA VAL A 350 -5.94 -2.18 -14.25
C VAL A 350 -5.20 -2.92 -15.34
N ILE A 351 -4.20 -2.29 -15.97
CA ILE A 351 -3.40 -2.90 -17.03
C ILE A 351 -2.65 -4.13 -16.49
N ALA A 352 -2.00 -4.02 -15.33
CA ALA A 352 -1.29 -5.15 -14.73
C ALA A 352 -2.23 -6.31 -14.39
N TRP A 353 -3.41 -6.03 -13.84
CA TRP A 353 -4.43 -7.06 -13.61
C TRP A 353 -4.87 -7.73 -14.92
N ARG A 354 -5.25 -6.94 -15.95
CA ARG A 354 -5.73 -7.47 -17.23
C ARG A 354 -4.67 -8.27 -17.98
N ILE A 355 -3.38 -7.93 -17.89
CA ILE A 355 -2.31 -8.75 -18.49
C ILE A 355 -2.30 -10.16 -17.89
N ALA A 356 -2.48 -10.29 -16.58
CA ALA A 356 -2.58 -11.61 -15.96
C ALA A 356 -3.88 -12.32 -16.36
N GLU A 357 -5.01 -11.64 -16.22
CA GLU A 357 -6.33 -12.23 -16.45
C GLU A 357 -6.57 -12.63 -17.91
N GLU A 358 -6.23 -11.76 -18.86
CA GLU A 358 -6.60 -11.91 -20.28
C GLU A 358 -5.50 -12.57 -21.10
N LEU A 359 -4.22 -12.35 -20.72
CA LEU A 359 -3.08 -12.85 -21.50
C LEU A 359 -2.37 -14.03 -20.83
N GLY A 360 -2.72 -14.37 -19.59
CA GLY A 360 -2.09 -15.47 -18.85
C GLY A 360 -0.64 -15.17 -18.45
N LYS A 361 -0.24 -13.89 -18.36
CA LYS A 361 1.15 -13.46 -18.18
C LYS A 361 1.42 -12.79 -16.84
N VAL A 362 2.69 -12.51 -16.57
CA VAL A 362 3.10 -11.83 -15.33
C VAL A 362 3.22 -10.33 -15.55
N ALA A 363 2.64 -9.55 -14.63
CA ALA A 363 2.74 -8.10 -14.63
C ALA A 363 2.96 -7.53 -13.23
N LEU A 364 3.85 -6.55 -13.14
CA LEU A 364 4.15 -5.79 -11.94
C LEU A 364 3.84 -4.32 -12.19
N ASP A 365 2.95 -3.75 -11.37
CA ASP A 365 2.78 -2.31 -11.27
C ASP A 365 4.09 -1.70 -10.72
N PHE A 366 4.81 -1.02 -11.60
CA PHE A 366 6.15 -0.50 -11.36
C PHE A 366 6.16 0.96 -10.91
N GLY A 367 5.07 1.70 -11.17
CA GLY A 367 4.86 3.08 -10.72
C GLY A 367 6.04 4.03 -10.93
N HIS A 368 6.22 4.94 -9.97
CA HIS A 368 7.27 5.97 -10.00
C HIS A 368 8.71 5.45 -9.85
N MET A 369 8.91 4.14 -9.65
CA MET A 369 10.26 3.58 -9.71
C MET A 369 10.87 3.75 -11.11
N ALA A 370 10.05 3.73 -12.17
CA ALA A 370 10.50 4.04 -13.52
C ALA A 370 11.15 5.43 -13.59
N ASP A 371 10.53 6.44 -12.98
CA ASP A 371 11.07 7.81 -12.93
C ASP A 371 12.35 7.88 -12.12
N ALA A 372 12.41 7.19 -10.98
CA ALA A 372 13.59 7.17 -10.11
C ALA A 372 14.81 6.53 -10.82
N ILE A 373 14.60 5.46 -11.59
CA ILE A 373 15.65 4.84 -12.40
C ILE A 373 16.11 5.78 -13.52
N VAL A 374 15.17 6.37 -14.27
CA VAL A 374 15.50 7.31 -15.37
C VAL A 374 16.26 8.53 -14.87
N LYS A 375 15.93 9.04 -13.69
CA LYS A 375 16.61 10.19 -13.05
C LYS A 375 17.94 9.81 -12.38
N GLY A 376 18.34 8.53 -12.40
CA GLY A 376 19.56 8.05 -11.76
C GLY A 376 19.53 8.01 -10.23
N GLN A 377 18.36 8.17 -9.62
CA GLN A 377 18.15 8.08 -8.17
C GLN A 377 18.22 6.62 -7.70
N ILE A 378 17.83 5.69 -8.58
CA ILE A 378 17.98 4.25 -8.42
C ILE A 378 18.90 3.77 -9.54
N GLN A 379 19.97 3.08 -9.17
CA GLN A 379 20.91 2.49 -10.13
C GLN A 379 20.74 0.97 -10.12
N LEU A 380 20.46 0.42 -11.30
CA LEU A 380 20.43 -1.02 -11.52
C LEU A 380 21.81 -1.46 -12.00
N SER A 381 22.46 -2.35 -11.25
CA SER A 381 23.71 -3.00 -11.69
C SER A 381 23.41 -4.20 -12.59
N PRO A 382 24.26 -4.47 -13.60
CA PRO A 382 24.12 -5.61 -14.51
C PRO A 382 24.13 -6.97 -13.82
#